data_AF-A0A2D0QAV5-F1
#
_entry.id   AF-A0A2D0QAV5-F1
#
_cell.length_a   1.000
_cell.length_b   1.000
_cell.length_c   1.000
_cell.angle_alpha   90.00
_cell.angle_beta   90.00
_cell.angle_gamma   90.00
#
_symmetry.space_group_name_H-M   'P 1'
#
loop_
_entity.id
_entity.type
_entity.pdbx_description
1 polymer ?
#
loop_
_entity_poly.entity_id
_entity_poly.type
_entity_poly.pdbx_seq_one_letter_code
_entity_poly.pdbx_strand_id
1 'polypeptide(L)'
;MRIPSFQDTLHNRKKHLNGVQHHRAKKAWFDNFRDAAAILQDERAKQGCRKFLQTGQCVFGPSCRYSHMSEQDIKDLEQHIHEERQLKVDLDQEEASAKPSLEEWLCRREKRAAPSSGSVLKLEEEKTAKGIGVPTFLLSIPDLPPSLLPLHSGRWRGKVHNDWG
;
A
#
# COMPACT_ATOMS: atom_id res chain seq x y z
N MET A 1 14.38 -34.62 -23.30
CA MET A 1 13.13 -34.44 -24.08
C MET A 1 12.76 -32.96 -24.04
N ARG A 2 12.68 -32.27 -25.17
CA ARG A 2 12.25 -30.85 -25.22
C ARG A 2 10.72 -30.81 -25.30
N ILE A 3 10.07 -30.16 -24.34
CA ILE A 3 8.64 -29.86 -24.42
C ILE A 3 8.45 -28.88 -25.59
N PRO A 4 7.58 -29.17 -26.58
CA PRO A 4 7.32 -28.23 -27.67
C PRO A 4 6.76 -26.92 -27.10
N SER A 5 7.39 -25.79 -27.40
CA SER A 5 6.87 -24.49 -26.98
C SER A 5 5.57 -24.19 -27.73
N PHE A 6 4.64 -23.53 -27.06
CA PHE A 6 3.39 -23.08 -27.68
C PHE A 6 3.73 -22.13 -28.85
N GLN A 7 3.37 -22.51 -30.07
CA GLN A 7 3.51 -21.65 -31.23
C GLN A 7 2.44 -20.54 -31.14
N ASP A 8 2.87 -19.34 -30.76
CA ASP A 8 1.99 -18.19 -30.60
C ASP A 8 1.67 -17.55 -31.96
N THR A 9 0.73 -18.16 -32.67
CA THR A 9 0.08 -17.55 -33.84
C THR A 9 -1.16 -16.77 -33.41
N LEU A 10 -1.56 -15.77 -34.19
CA LEU A 10 -2.76 -14.95 -33.93
C LEU A 10 -4.03 -15.80 -33.67
N HIS A 11 -4.21 -16.87 -34.45
CA HIS A 11 -5.31 -17.81 -34.30
C HIS A 11 -5.23 -18.58 -32.97
N ASN A 12 -4.04 -19.11 -32.66
CA ASN A 12 -3.80 -19.88 -31.44
C ASN A 12 -3.98 -19.01 -30.19
N ARG A 13 -3.48 -17.77 -30.21
CA ARG A 13 -3.68 -16.80 -29.13
C ARG A 13 -5.15 -16.52 -28.87
N LYS A 14 -5.93 -16.29 -29.94
CA LYS A 14 -7.36 -16.03 -29.80
C LYS A 14 -8.10 -17.22 -29.18
N LYS A 15 -7.78 -18.45 -29.62
CA LYS A 15 -8.34 -19.66 -29.01
C LYS A 15 -7.91 -19.85 -27.55
N HIS A 16 -6.65 -19.55 -27.24
CA HIS A 16 -6.14 -19.59 -25.87
C HIS A 16 -6.89 -18.61 -24.96
N LEU A 17 -6.99 -17.34 -25.36
CA LEU A 17 -7.64 -16.28 -24.57
C LEU A 17 -9.13 -16.54 -24.34
N ASN A 18 -9.82 -17.14 -25.31
CA ASN A 18 -11.23 -17.52 -25.19
C ASN A 18 -11.42 -18.89 -24.53
N GLY A 19 -10.34 -19.55 -24.10
CA GLY A 19 -10.37 -20.84 -23.47
C GLY A 19 -10.82 -20.76 -22.01
N VAL A 20 -11.58 -21.75 -21.56
CA VAL A 20 -12.04 -21.86 -20.15
C VAL A 20 -10.85 -21.85 -19.18
N GLN A 21 -9.71 -22.45 -19.56
CA GLN A 21 -8.51 -22.45 -18.73
C GLN A 21 -7.93 -21.04 -18.55
N HIS A 22 -7.83 -20.25 -19.63
CA HIS A 22 -7.39 -18.85 -19.53
C HIS A 22 -8.37 -18.04 -18.67
N HIS A 23 -9.68 -18.17 -18.90
CA HIS A 23 -10.68 -17.47 -18.10
C HIS A 23 -10.62 -17.83 -16.61
N ARG A 24 -10.46 -19.12 -16.27
CA ARG A 24 -10.31 -19.59 -14.89
C ARG A 24 -9.03 -19.07 -14.25
N ALA A 25 -7.90 -19.17 -14.95
CA ALA A 25 -6.61 -18.68 -14.46
C ALA A 25 -6.63 -17.16 -14.28
N LYS A 26 -7.20 -16.43 -15.26
CA LYS A 26 -7.41 -14.98 -15.20
C LYS A 26 -8.25 -14.62 -13.98
N LYS A 27 -9.43 -15.25 -13.82
CA LYS A 27 -10.30 -15.00 -12.66
C LYS A 27 -9.58 -15.26 -11.34
N ALA A 28 -8.91 -16.40 -11.20
CA ALA A 28 -8.16 -16.75 -9.99
C ALA A 28 -7.05 -15.73 -9.68
N TRP A 29 -6.35 -15.23 -10.71
CA TRP A 29 -5.37 -14.17 -10.54
C TRP A 29 -6.02 -12.88 -10.04
N PHE A 30 -7.12 -12.42 -10.67
CA PHE A 30 -7.83 -11.23 -10.22
C PHE A 30 -8.47 -11.40 -8.83
N ASP A 31 -8.89 -12.60 -8.46
CA ASP A 31 -9.42 -12.88 -7.13
C ASP A 31 -8.36 -12.64 -6.02
N ASN A 32 -7.06 -12.78 -6.32
CA ASN A 32 -5.98 -12.47 -5.37
C ASN A 32 -5.77 -10.97 -5.13
N PHE A 33 -6.14 -10.12 -6.08
CA PHE A 33 -6.01 -8.65 -5.98
C PHE A 33 -7.35 -7.97 -5.70
N ARG A 34 -8.37 -8.75 -5.40
CA ARG A 34 -9.71 -8.25 -5.15
C ARG A 34 -9.77 -7.69 -3.74
N ASP A 35 -10.31 -6.48 -3.59
CA ASP A 35 -10.49 -5.88 -2.27
C ASP A 35 -11.31 -6.80 -1.38
N ALA A 36 -10.81 -7.08 -0.18
CA ALA A 36 -11.51 -7.90 0.81
C ALA A 36 -12.93 -7.35 1.05
N ALA A 37 -13.08 -6.02 1.10
CA ALA A 37 -14.37 -5.34 1.20
C ALA A 37 -15.34 -5.69 0.06
N ALA A 38 -14.85 -5.80 -1.17
CA ALA A 38 -15.67 -6.17 -2.33
C ALA A 38 -16.08 -7.66 -2.29
N ILE A 39 -15.19 -8.55 -1.83
CA ILE A 39 -15.51 -9.97 -1.64
C ILE A 39 -16.63 -10.14 -0.59
N LEU A 40 -16.54 -9.43 0.53
CA LEU A 40 -17.53 -9.51 1.61
C LEU A 40 -18.89 -8.97 1.18
N GLN A 41 -18.92 -7.88 0.39
CA GLN A 41 -20.17 -7.40 -0.19
C GLN A 41 -20.80 -8.43 -1.14
N ASP A 42 -19.98 -9.05 -2.00
CA ASP A 42 -20.42 -10.12 -2.88
C ASP A 42 -20.94 -11.34 -2.09
N GLU A 43 -20.32 -11.68 -0.97
CA GLU A 43 -20.74 -12.80 -0.12
C GLU A 43 -22.01 -12.49 0.68
N ARG A 44 -22.16 -11.28 1.23
CA ARG A 44 -23.39 -10.82 1.87
C ARG A 44 -24.57 -10.74 0.91
N ALA A 45 -24.32 -10.36 -0.35
CA ALA A 45 -25.35 -10.34 -1.38
C ALA A 45 -25.75 -11.75 -1.86
N LYS A 46 -24.88 -12.75 -1.70
CA LYS A 46 -25.18 -14.14 -2.06
C LYS A 46 -26.02 -14.79 -0.96
N GLN A 47 -27.12 -15.38 -1.37
CA GLN A 47 -27.89 -16.28 -0.51
C GLN A 47 -27.03 -17.50 -0.12
N GLY A 48 -27.18 -17.97 1.11
CA GLY A 48 -26.50 -19.17 1.60
C GLY A 48 -26.82 -20.41 0.76
N CYS A 49 -25.82 -21.25 0.53
CA CYS A 49 -25.96 -22.48 -0.23
C CYS A 49 -26.79 -23.49 0.57
N ARG A 50 -28.07 -23.67 0.21
CA ARG A 50 -28.97 -24.60 0.91
C ARG A 50 -28.40 -26.01 1.01
N LYS A 51 -27.75 -26.51 -0.05
CA LYS A 51 -27.16 -27.85 -0.07
C LYS A 51 -26.01 -27.96 0.93
N PHE A 52 -25.09 -26.99 0.94
CA PHE A 52 -23.98 -26.97 1.87
C PHE A 52 -24.45 -26.81 3.32
N LEU A 53 -25.38 -25.90 3.58
CA LEU A 53 -25.92 -25.67 4.92
C LEU A 53 -26.71 -26.88 5.45
N GLN A 54 -27.36 -27.65 4.58
CA GLN A 54 -28.17 -28.81 4.98
C GLN A 54 -27.36 -30.11 5.08
N THR A 55 -26.42 -30.35 4.15
CA THR A 55 -25.69 -31.62 4.07
C THR A 55 -24.20 -31.50 4.37
N GLY A 56 -23.67 -30.30 4.60
CA GLY A 56 -22.24 -30.04 4.81
C GLY A 56 -21.37 -30.28 3.55
N GLN A 57 -21.98 -30.64 2.42
CA GLN A 57 -21.30 -30.95 1.17
C GLN A 57 -22.01 -30.27 -0.01
N CYS A 58 -21.21 -29.64 -0.87
CA CYS A 58 -21.69 -28.99 -2.09
C CYS A 58 -20.95 -29.57 -3.29
N VAL A 59 -21.72 -30.03 -4.29
CA VAL A 59 -21.19 -30.60 -5.53
C VAL A 59 -20.40 -29.60 -6.38
N PHE A 60 -20.61 -28.30 -6.17
CA PHE A 60 -19.91 -27.22 -6.87
C PHE A 60 -18.61 -26.79 -6.18
N GLY A 61 -18.34 -27.30 -4.97
CA GLY A 61 -17.14 -26.99 -4.20
C GLY A 61 -16.86 -25.48 -4.08
N PRO A 62 -15.62 -25.01 -4.29
CA PRO A 62 -15.25 -23.60 -4.17
C PRO A 62 -15.75 -22.72 -5.34
N SER A 63 -16.28 -23.34 -6.40
CA SER A 63 -16.89 -22.61 -7.53
C SER A 63 -18.40 -22.39 -7.36
N CYS A 64 -18.95 -22.66 -6.17
CA CYS A 64 -20.36 -22.46 -5.89
C CYS A 64 -20.77 -20.99 -6.06
N ARG A 65 -21.93 -20.77 -6.69
CA ARG A 65 -22.50 -19.43 -6.88
C ARG A 65 -23.03 -18.84 -5.57
N TYR A 66 -23.30 -19.69 -4.59
CA TYR A 66 -23.93 -19.38 -3.31
C TYR A 66 -22.91 -19.37 -2.17
N SER A 67 -23.16 -18.62 -1.11
CA SER A 67 -22.24 -18.53 0.03
C SER A 67 -22.20 -19.87 0.78
N HIS A 68 -21.00 -20.36 1.07
CA HIS A 68 -20.79 -21.51 1.97
C HIS A 68 -20.54 -21.09 3.41
N MET A 69 -20.47 -19.78 3.67
CA MET A 69 -20.30 -19.25 5.01
C MET A 69 -21.61 -19.38 5.78
N SER A 70 -21.55 -19.87 7.02
CA SER A 70 -22.69 -19.80 7.91
C SER A 70 -22.93 -18.36 8.34
N GLU A 71 -24.14 -18.06 8.84
CA GLU A 71 -24.44 -16.73 9.38
C GLU A 71 -23.51 -16.34 10.53
N GLN A 72 -22.98 -17.32 11.26
CA GLN A 72 -22.01 -17.09 12.33
C GLN A 72 -20.65 -16.71 11.76
N ASP A 73 -20.16 -17.46 10.77
CA ASP A 73 -18.87 -17.17 10.13
C ASP A 73 -18.87 -15.77 9.49
N ILE A 74 -20.01 -15.36 8.91
CA ILE A 74 -20.18 -14.01 8.36
C ILE A 74 -20.03 -12.97 9.48
N LYS A 75 -20.71 -13.13 10.62
CA LYS A 75 -20.60 -12.20 11.76
C LYS A 75 -19.19 -12.12 12.33
N ASP A 76 -18.52 -13.25 12.47
CA ASP A 76 -17.16 -13.31 13.01
C ASP A 76 -16.18 -12.58 12.08
N LEU A 77 -16.34 -12.74 10.75
CA LEU A 77 -15.60 -11.96 9.76
C LEU A 77 -15.87 -10.46 9.90
N GLU A 78 -17.14 -10.06 10.02
CA GLU A 78 -17.52 -8.66 10.20
C GLU A 78 -16.86 -8.01 11.41
N GLN A 79 -16.82 -8.74 12.51
CA GLN A 79 -16.15 -8.31 13.73
C GLN A 79 -14.65 -8.11 13.48
N HIS A 80 -13.98 -9.09 12.88
CA HIS A 80 -12.54 -9.01 12.57
C HIS A 80 -12.21 -7.80 11.68
N ILE A 81 -13.01 -7.54 10.65
CA ILE A 81 -12.79 -6.38 9.75
C ILE A 81 -13.01 -5.07 10.49
N HIS A 82 -13.99 -5.01 11.38
CA HIS A 82 -14.24 -3.83 12.19
C HIS A 82 -13.07 -3.55 13.12
N GLU A 83 -12.57 -4.58 13.81
CA GLU A 83 -11.39 -4.51 14.67
C GLU A 83 -10.13 -4.08 13.88
N GLU A 84 -9.86 -4.70 12.73
CA GLU A 84 -8.72 -4.28 11.88
C GLU A 84 -8.83 -2.84 11.38
N ARG A 85 -10.05 -2.37 11.06
CA ARG A 85 -10.27 -0.98 10.68
C ARG A 85 -10.03 -0.04 11.86
N GLN A 86 -10.52 -0.39 13.05
CA GLN A 86 -10.29 0.39 14.26
C GLN A 86 -8.78 0.50 14.54
N LEU A 87 -8.06 -0.62 14.51
CA LEU A 87 -6.60 -0.64 14.69
C LEU A 87 -5.87 0.25 13.67
N LYS A 88 -6.28 0.23 12.38
CA LYS A 88 -5.70 1.14 11.38
C LYS A 88 -5.98 2.61 11.68
N VAL A 89 -7.20 2.95 12.09
CA VAL A 89 -7.56 4.32 12.46
C VAL A 89 -6.74 4.77 13.67
N ASP A 90 -6.58 3.91 14.68
CA ASP A 90 -5.79 4.22 15.87
C ASP A 90 -4.31 4.43 15.52
N LEU A 91 -3.74 3.58 14.66
CA LEU A 91 -2.37 3.73 14.15
C LEU A 91 -2.19 5.02 13.34
N ASP A 92 -3.11 5.34 12.43
CA ASP A 92 -3.07 6.57 11.64
C ASP A 92 -3.21 7.81 12.53
N GLN A 93 -4.03 7.73 13.59
CA GLN A 93 -4.24 8.79 14.58
C GLN A 93 -3.01 9.00 15.46
N GLU A 94 -2.36 7.93 15.91
CA GLU A 94 -1.08 7.97 16.62
C GLU A 94 0.03 8.52 15.73
N GLU A 95 0.09 8.09 14.47
CA GLU A 95 1.08 8.58 13.50
C GLU A 95 0.86 10.07 13.19
N ALA A 96 -0.39 10.52 13.07
CA ALA A 96 -0.75 11.92 12.92
C ALA A 96 -0.40 12.76 14.16
N SER A 97 -0.50 12.19 15.37
CA SER A 97 -0.08 12.84 16.62
C SER A 97 1.45 12.85 16.81
N ALA A 98 2.17 11.86 16.26
CA ALA A 98 3.62 11.72 16.40
C ALA A 98 4.39 12.54 15.36
N LYS A 99 3.81 12.78 14.19
CA LYS A 99 4.40 13.65 13.15
C LYS A 99 4.31 15.12 13.60
N PRO A 100 5.44 15.87 13.63
CA PRO A 100 5.39 17.30 13.86
C PRO A 100 4.46 17.98 12.86
N SER A 101 3.46 18.71 13.35
CA SER A 101 2.46 19.36 12.50
C SER A 101 3.14 20.37 11.57
N LEU A 102 2.80 20.30 10.28
CA LEU A 102 3.29 21.25 9.28
C LEU A 102 2.88 22.68 9.66
N GLU A 103 1.64 22.88 10.10
CA GLU A 103 1.13 24.15 10.62
C GLU A 103 1.94 24.66 11.82
N GLU A 104 2.32 23.78 12.75
CA GLU A 104 3.13 24.14 13.91
C GLU A 104 4.55 24.59 13.50
N TRP A 105 5.14 23.90 12.52
CA TRP A 105 6.43 24.29 11.94
C TRP A 105 6.36 25.64 11.21
N LEU A 106 5.32 25.87 10.40
CA LEU A 106 5.10 27.12 9.69
C LEU A 106 4.93 28.31 10.66
N CYS A 107 4.12 28.14 11.71
CA CYS A 107 3.92 29.12 12.77
C CYS A 107 5.22 29.49 13.49
N ARG A 108 6.10 28.50 13.76
CA ARG A 108 7.42 28.75 14.37
C ARG A 108 8.32 29.61 13.47
N ARG A 109 8.15 29.52 12.15
CA ARG A 109 8.96 30.24 11.16
C ARG A 109 8.48 31.68 10.97
N GLU A 110 7.17 31.92 10.91
CA GLU A 110 6.58 33.26 10.89
C GLU A 110 6.91 34.06 12.16
N LYS A 111 6.85 33.42 13.34
CA LYS A 111 7.24 34.05 14.62
C LYS A 111 8.70 34.49 14.66
N ARG A 112 9.60 33.84 13.91
CA ARG A 112 11.02 34.24 13.77
C ARG A 112 11.23 35.31 12.68
N ALA A 113 10.33 35.37 11.69
CA ALA A 113 10.38 36.35 10.61
C ALA A 113 9.79 37.71 11.01
N ALA A 114 9.00 37.78 12.10
CA ALA A 114 8.54 39.03 12.67
C ALA A 114 9.72 39.80 13.34
N PRO A 115 9.95 41.07 13.01
CA PRO A 115 11.04 41.85 13.59
C PRO A 115 10.71 42.23 15.04
N SER A 116 11.14 41.40 15.99
CA SER A 116 11.38 41.85 17.37
C SER A 116 12.68 42.63 17.38
N SER A 117 12.57 43.96 17.39
CA SER A 117 13.70 44.86 17.67
C SER A 117 14.43 44.41 18.93
N GLY A 118 15.68 43.96 18.78
CA GLY A 118 16.56 43.66 19.91
C GLY A 118 17.51 42.52 19.63
N SER A 119 18.72 42.87 19.19
CA SER A 119 19.95 42.07 19.17
C SER A 119 20.03 41.06 20.34
N VAL A 120 20.23 39.77 20.04
CA VAL A 120 21.18 38.85 20.70
C VAL A 120 21.39 37.65 19.77
N LEU A 121 22.65 37.39 19.40
CA LEU A 121 23.10 36.14 18.81
C LEU A 121 22.84 35.01 19.82
N LYS A 122 21.72 34.29 19.69
CA LYS A 122 21.53 33.03 20.38
C LYS A 122 21.67 31.92 19.35
N LEU A 123 22.86 31.30 19.35
CA LEU A 123 23.07 29.96 18.82
C LEU A 123 22.17 29.02 19.63
N GLU A 124 20.89 28.98 19.29
CA GLU A 124 20.04 27.88 19.68
C GLU A 124 20.30 26.75 18.70
N GLU A 125 21.05 25.79 19.21
CA GLU A 125 21.27 24.46 18.64
C GLU A 125 19.94 23.98 18.04
N GLU A 126 19.84 24.06 16.70
CA GLU A 126 18.78 23.39 15.98
C GLU A 126 18.85 21.94 16.44
N LYS A 127 17.82 21.51 17.18
CA LYS A 127 17.53 20.08 17.35
C LYS A 127 17.45 19.53 15.94
N THR A 128 18.59 18.99 15.53
CA THR A 128 18.86 18.35 14.26
C THR A 128 17.62 17.55 13.89
N ALA A 129 17.13 17.77 12.67
CA ALA A 129 16.09 16.97 12.07
C ALA A 129 16.52 15.50 12.09
N LYS A 130 16.24 14.81 13.19
CA LYS A 130 16.52 13.41 13.43
C LYS A 130 15.47 12.63 12.64
N GLY A 131 15.64 12.60 11.33
CA GLY A 131 14.63 12.08 10.42
C GLY A 131 14.96 12.18 8.94
N ILE A 132 15.91 13.02 8.52
CA ILE A 132 16.46 12.95 7.15
C ILE A 132 17.67 12.00 7.14
N GLY A 133 17.47 10.82 7.72
CA GLY A 133 18.44 9.73 7.60
C GLY A 133 18.14 8.97 6.34
N VAL A 134 19.11 8.85 5.44
CA VAL A 134 19.04 7.89 4.33
C VAL A 134 18.74 6.50 4.95
N PRO A 135 17.75 5.74 4.43
CA PRO A 135 17.44 4.42 4.94
C PRO A 135 18.69 3.57 5.17
N THR A 136 18.81 2.96 6.34
CA THR A 136 20.02 2.22 6.78
C THR A 136 20.44 1.12 5.82
N PHE A 137 19.49 0.56 5.05
CA PHE A 137 19.77 -0.43 4.02
C PHE A 137 20.65 0.12 2.88
N LEU A 138 20.51 1.41 2.53
CA LEU A 138 21.32 2.04 1.49
C LEU A 138 22.75 2.22 1.95
N LEU A 139 23.00 2.52 3.23
CA LEU A 139 24.35 2.66 3.78
C LEU A 139 25.17 1.35 3.80
N SER A 140 24.49 0.21 3.65
CA SER A 140 25.11 -1.12 3.65
C SER A 140 25.56 -1.59 2.26
N ILE A 141 25.22 -0.85 1.20
CA ILE A 141 25.57 -1.18 -0.18
C ILE A 141 26.93 -0.54 -0.50
N PRO A 142 27.97 -1.34 -0.84
CA PRO A 142 29.20 -0.77 -1.35
C PRO A 142 28.96 -0.13 -2.74
N ASP A 143 29.49 1.08 -2.92
CA ASP A 143 29.50 1.84 -4.18
C ASP A 143 28.12 2.32 -4.69
N LEU A 144 27.39 3.08 -3.87
CA LEU A 144 26.15 3.72 -4.33
C LEU A 144 26.43 4.78 -5.41
N PRO A 145 25.63 4.81 -6.48
CA PRO A 145 25.74 5.87 -7.48
C PRO A 145 25.55 7.25 -6.83
N PRO A 146 26.17 8.32 -7.36
CA PRO A 146 26.19 9.65 -6.74
C PRO A 146 24.81 10.25 -6.40
N SER A 147 23.75 9.81 -7.09
CA SER A 147 22.35 10.20 -6.85
C SER A 147 21.73 9.60 -5.59
N LEU A 148 22.31 8.53 -5.05
CA LEU A 148 21.82 7.80 -3.86
C LEU A 148 22.66 8.07 -2.60
N LEU A 149 23.67 8.95 -2.70
CA LEU A 149 24.48 9.37 -1.56
C LEU A 149 23.72 10.42 -0.71
N PRO A 150 23.88 10.39 0.62
CA PRO A 150 23.32 11.43 1.48
C PRO A 150 23.74 12.84 1.02
N LEU A 151 22.75 13.71 0.85
CA LEU A 151 23.00 15.12 0.58
C LEU A 151 23.66 15.74 1.80
N HIS A 152 24.96 15.99 1.71
CA HIS A 152 25.75 16.61 2.75
C HIS A 152 25.53 18.13 2.70
N SER A 153 25.26 18.72 3.86
CA SER A 153 24.96 20.15 4.05
C SER A 153 26.01 21.09 3.44
N GLY A 154 27.25 20.63 3.23
CA GLY A 154 28.33 21.41 2.63
C GLY A 154 28.31 21.57 1.10
N ARG A 155 27.49 20.82 0.33
CA ARG A 155 27.53 20.86 -1.15
C ARG A 155 26.72 22.00 -1.79
N TRP A 156 25.94 22.75 -1.00
CA TRP A 156 25.10 23.86 -1.49
C TRP A 156 25.85 25.17 -1.75
N ARG A 157 27.18 25.17 -1.85
CA ARG A 157 27.94 26.30 -2.43
C ARG A 157 28.22 26.08 -3.93
N GLY A 158 27.21 25.65 -4.67
CA GLY A 158 27.22 25.60 -6.13
C GLY A 158 26.27 26.67 -6.67
N LYS A 159 26.77 27.54 -7.54
CA LYS A 159 26.01 28.60 -8.21
C LYS A 159 24.78 27.99 -8.90
N VAL A 160 23.60 28.54 -8.62
CA VAL A 160 22.34 28.16 -9.29
C VAL A 160 22.52 28.36 -10.80
N HIS A 161 22.55 27.27 -11.56
CA HIS A 161 22.60 27.29 -13.02
C HIS A 161 21.17 27.22 -13.55
N ASN A 162 20.63 28.36 -13.98
CA ASN A 162 19.29 28.49 -14.53
C ASN A 162 19.34 28.55 -16.06
N ASP A 163 19.68 27.43 -16.70
CA ASP A 163 19.39 27.25 -18.12
C ASP A 163 18.66 25.92 -18.28
N TRP A 164 17.34 26.01 -18.46
CA TRP A 164 16.55 24.96 -19.06
C TRP A 164 16.29 25.42 -20.49
N GLY A 165 16.90 24.74 -21.46
CA GLY A 165 16.65 24.92 -22.88
C GLY A 165 15.36 24.23 -23.32
#